data_AF-A0AAU3U8A2-F1
#
_entry.id   AF-A0AAU3U8A2-F1
#
_cell.length_a   1.000
_cell.length_b   1.000
_cell.length_c   1.000
_cell.angle_alpha   90.00
_cell.angle_beta   90.00
_cell.angle_gamma   90.00
#
_symmetry.space_group_name_H-M   'P 1'
#
loop_
_entity.id
_entity.type
_entity.pdbx_description
1 polymer ?
#
loop_
_entity_poly.entity_id
_entity_poly.type
_entity_poly.pdbx_seq_one_letter_code
_entity_poly.pdbx_strand_id
1 'polypeptide(L)'
;MNWLLVVAGAVVGAPLRYLTDRAVQSRHDAVFPWGTFLVNVSGCLILGLLTGAVAEGAAGSHIQLLIGTGLCGALTTYSTFSYETLRLTETGAGLYAAANVVGSVAAGLGAAFVGVSVAQALWGK
;
A
#
# COMPACT_ATOMS: atom_id res chain seq x y z
N MET A 1 -8.88 -17.03 18.08
CA MET A 1 -8.44 -17.63 16.80
C MET A 1 -8.34 -16.53 15.73
N ASN A 2 -7.66 -15.42 16.03
CA ASN A 2 -7.80 -14.18 15.22
C ASN A 2 -6.60 -13.94 14.30
N TRP A 3 -5.45 -14.53 14.62
CA TRP A 3 -4.23 -14.45 13.80
C TRP A 3 -4.35 -15.20 12.47
N LEU A 4 -5.23 -16.22 12.37
CA LEU A 4 -5.51 -16.92 11.11
C LEU A 4 -6.07 -15.98 10.04
N LEU A 5 -6.84 -14.96 10.42
CA LEU A 5 -7.34 -13.94 9.49
C LEU A 5 -6.18 -13.10 8.93
N VAL A 6 -5.23 -12.73 9.78
CA VAL A 6 -4.01 -12.02 9.35
C VAL A 6 -3.24 -12.88 8.34
N VAL A 7 -3.04 -14.16 8.64
CA VAL A 7 -2.37 -15.10 7.73
C VAL A 7 -3.13 -15.21 6.40
N ALA A 8 -4.45 -15.39 6.44
CA ALA A 8 -5.26 -15.51 5.24
C ALA A 8 -5.14 -14.27 4.33
N GLY A 9 -5.17 -13.07 4.90
CA GLY A 9 -4.96 -11.83 4.15
C GLY A 9 -3.53 -11.72 3.60
N ALA A 10 -2.54 -12.07 4.41
CA ALA A 10 -1.13 -11.95 4.05
C ALA A 10 -0.72 -12.91 2.91
N VAL A 11 -1.28 -14.12 2.89
CA VAL A 11 -1.08 -15.12 1.82
C VAL A 11 -1.60 -14.60 0.47
N VAL A 12 -2.52 -13.63 0.45
CA VAL A 12 -2.95 -12.94 -0.77
C VAL A 12 -2.09 -11.70 -1.04
N GLY A 13 -1.82 -10.89 -0.03
CA GLY A 13 -1.10 -9.61 -0.18
C GLY A 13 0.32 -9.75 -0.69
N ALA A 14 1.09 -10.68 -0.14
CA ALA A 14 2.49 -10.85 -0.53
C ALA A 14 2.64 -11.33 -2.00
N PRO A 15 1.89 -12.35 -2.48
CA PRO A 15 1.90 -12.70 -3.90
C PRO A 15 1.42 -11.58 -4.82
N LEU A 16 0.36 -10.85 -4.44
CA LEU A 16 -0.10 -9.71 -5.24
C LEU A 16 0.98 -8.64 -5.39
N ARG A 17 1.69 -8.31 -4.31
CA ARG A 17 2.84 -7.41 -4.38
C ARG A 17 3.89 -7.92 -5.36
N TYR A 18 4.33 -9.17 -5.16
CA TYR A 18 5.36 -9.79 -6.00
C TYR A 18 4.98 -9.80 -7.49
N LEU A 19 3.75 -10.18 -7.81
CA LEU A 19 3.27 -10.23 -9.20
C LEU A 19 3.12 -8.83 -9.79
N THR A 20 2.68 -7.85 -9.01
CA THR A 20 2.57 -6.45 -9.44
C THR A 20 3.95 -5.88 -9.75
N ASP A 21 4.92 -6.06 -8.85
CA ASP A 21 6.30 -5.61 -9.06
C ASP A 21 6.89 -6.21 -10.35
N ARG A 22 6.74 -7.53 -10.53
CA ARG A 22 7.17 -8.24 -11.75
C ARG A 22 6.47 -7.72 -13.02
N ALA A 23 5.17 -7.50 -12.95
CA ALA A 23 4.35 -7.08 -14.08
C ALA A 23 4.62 -5.62 -14.50
N VAL A 24 5.00 -4.76 -13.56
CA VAL A 24 5.37 -3.37 -13.84
C VAL A 24 6.79 -3.31 -14.38
N GLN A 25 7.74 -4.03 -13.77
CA GLN A 25 9.12 -4.10 -14.26
C GLN A 25 9.23 -4.67 -15.68
N SER A 26 8.41 -5.66 -16.04
CA SER A 26 8.44 -6.24 -17.38
C SER A 26 7.92 -5.31 -18.49
N ARG A 27 7.22 -4.23 -18.13
CA ARG A 27 6.61 -3.27 -19.07
C ARG A 27 7.34 -1.94 -19.13
N HIS A 28 8.21 -1.66 -18.16
CA HIS A 28 8.89 -0.37 -18.05
C HIS A 28 10.35 -0.56 -17.64
N ASP A 29 11.29 -0.16 -18.51
CA ASP A 29 12.70 0.06 -18.17
C ASP A 29 12.88 1.40 -17.41
N ALA A 30 11.96 1.70 -16.50
CA ALA A 30 11.96 2.97 -15.78
C ALA A 30 12.93 2.90 -14.58
N VAL A 31 13.72 3.95 -14.41
CA VAL A 31 14.59 4.13 -13.24
C VAL A 31 13.78 4.20 -11.94
N PHE A 32 12.54 4.70 -12.01
CA PHE A 32 11.66 4.85 -10.85
C PHE A 32 10.95 3.53 -10.47
N PRO A 33 10.87 3.17 -9.17
CA PRO A 33 10.28 1.91 -8.70
C PRO A 33 8.75 1.93 -8.70
N TRP A 34 8.16 1.92 -9.90
CA TRP A 34 6.70 2.01 -10.09
C TRP A 34 5.92 0.85 -9.45
N GLY A 35 6.50 -0.34 -9.36
CA GLY A 35 5.86 -1.50 -8.70
C GLY A 35 5.60 -1.22 -7.22
N THR A 36 6.66 -0.93 -6.48
CA THR A 36 6.60 -0.56 -5.06
C THR A 36 5.71 0.64 -4.80
N PHE A 37 5.81 1.67 -5.66
CA PHE A 37 4.94 2.84 -5.56
C PHE A 37 3.46 2.46 -5.67
N LEU A 38 3.09 1.65 -6.67
CA LEU A 38 1.71 1.27 -6.93
C LEU A 38 1.12 0.42 -5.80
N VAL A 39 1.86 -0.58 -5.31
CA VAL A 39 1.36 -1.46 -4.24
C VAL A 39 1.20 -0.70 -2.93
N ASN A 40 2.11 0.24 -2.62
CA ASN A 40 2.03 1.07 -1.42
C ASN A 40 0.85 2.03 -1.49
N VAL A 41 0.69 2.79 -2.57
CA VAL A 41 -0.42 3.73 -2.74
C VAL A 41 -1.77 3.01 -2.74
N SER A 42 -1.88 1.87 -3.42
CA SER A 42 -3.10 1.06 -3.43
C SER A 42 -3.43 0.51 -2.04
N GLY A 43 -2.42 0.00 -1.32
CA GLY A 43 -2.60 -0.46 0.06
C GLY A 43 -3.02 0.67 1.00
N CYS A 44 -2.47 1.88 0.86
CA CYS A 44 -2.89 3.05 1.63
C CYS A 44 -4.35 3.42 1.33
N LEU A 45 -4.79 3.38 0.07
CA LEU A 45 -6.18 3.63 -0.31
C LEU A 45 -7.14 2.62 0.35
N ILE A 46 -6.83 1.32 0.23
CA ILE A 46 -7.65 0.24 0.79
C ILE A 46 -7.71 0.35 2.31
N LEU A 47 -6.57 0.61 2.97
CA LEU A 47 -6.52 0.76 4.41
C LEU A 47 -7.25 2.02 4.89
N GLY A 48 -7.19 3.12 4.14
CA GLY A 48 -7.96 4.32 4.41
C GLY A 48 -9.47 4.07 4.32
N LEU A 49 -9.92 3.41 3.25
CA LEU A 49 -11.32 3.01 3.08
C LEU A 49 -11.80 2.13 4.22
N LEU A 50 -11.00 1.13 4.60
CA LEU A 50 -11.31 0.25 5.71
C LEU A 50 -11.39 1.01 7.04
N THR A 51 -10.45 1.94 7.28
CA THR A 51 -10.44 2.79 8.48
C THR A 51 -11.72 3.62 8.58
N GLY A 52 -12.14 4.27 7.49
CA GLY A 52 -13.39 5.03 7.47
C GLY A 52 -14.63 4.13 7.65
N ALA A 53 -14.66 2.96 7.00
CA ALA A 53 -15.78 2.02 7.12
C ALA A 53 -15.94 1.50 8.55
N VAL A 54 -14.83 1.28 9.26
CA VAL A 54 -14.85 0.95 10.68
C VAL A 54 -15.42 2.11 11.51
N ALA A 55 -14.97 3.34 11.24
CA ALA A 55 -15.41 4.52 11.99
C ALA A 55 -16.93 4.72 11.89
N GLU A 56 -17.51 4.44 10.72
CA GLU A 56 -18.96 4.48 10.48
C GLU A 56 -19.72 3.21 10.91
N GLY A 57 -19.03 2.24 11.53
CA GLY A 57 -19.63 0.98 12.02
C GLY A 57 -19.98 -0.04 10.93
N ALA A 58 -19.53 0.18 9.69
CA ALA A 58 -19.76 -0.72 8.55
C ALA A 58 -18.80 -1.93 8.51
N ALA A 59 -17.69 -1.88 9.23
CA ALA A 59 -16.70 -2.97 9.30
C ALA A 59 -16.25 -3.27 10.75
N GLY A 60 -16.13 -4.55 11.07
CA GLY A 60 -15.71 -5.04 12.39
C GLY A 60 -14.22 -5.44 12.49
N SER A 61 -13.79 -5.81 13.69
CA SER A 61 -12.39 -6.18 14.01
C SER A 61 -11.85 -7.35 13.19
N HIS A 62 -12.69 -8.31 12.79
CA HIS A 62 -12.25 -9.42 11.94
C HIS A 62 -11.83 -8.95 10.54
N ILE A 63 -12.56 -8.00 9.95
CA ILE A 63 -12.22 -7.44 8.63
C ILE A 63 -10.96 -6.59 8.74
N GLN A 64 -10.77 -5.84 9.84
CA GLN A 64 -9.52 -5.12 10.10
C GLN A 64 -8.30 -6.04 10.12
N LEU A 65 -8.40 -7.20 10.78
CA LEU A 65 -7.30 -8.16 10.83
C LEU A 65 -7.03 -8.81 9.47
N LEU A 66 -8.09 -9.19 8.75
CA LEU A 66 -7.97 -9.83 7.44
C LEU A 66 -7.42 -8.87 6.38
N ILE A 67 -8.05 -7.71 6.23
CA ILE A 67 -7.77 -6.77 5.14
C ILE A 67 -6.71 -5.75 5.54
N GLY A 68 -6.81 -5.17 6.74
CA GLY A 68 -5.87 -4.16 7.21
C GLY A 68 -4.51 -4.77 7.54
N THR A 69 -4.46 -5.59 8.58
CA THR A 69 -3.19 -6.19 9.05
C THR A 69 -2.68 -7.25 8.08
N GLY A 70 -3.54 -8.16 7.60
CA GLY A 70 -3.16 -9.24 6.70
C GLY A 70 -2.84 -8.75 5.29
N LEU A 71 -3.88 -8.39 4.52
CA LEU A 71 -3.73 -8.03 3.11
C LEU A 71 -2.89 -6.78 2.91
N CYS A 72 -3.28 -5.62 3.47
CA CYS A 72 -2.56 -4.37 3.26
C CYS A 72 -1.16 -4.42 3.88
N GLY A 73 -1.01 -5.04 5.05
CA GLY A 73 0.30 -5.22 5.69
C GLY A 73 1.29 -6.04 4.86
N ALA A 74 0.84 -7.05 4.12
CA ALA A 74 1.70 -7.87 3.24
C ALA A 74 1.83 -7.31 1.81
N LEU A 75 0.80 -6.61 1.33
CA LEU A 75 0.77 -5.94 0.02
C LEU A 75 1.70 -4.73 -0.01
N THR A 76 1.79 -3.98 1.07
CA THR A 76 2.66 -2.80 1.17
C THR A 76 4.04 -3.18 1.70
N THR A 77 5.05 -2.35 1.42
CA THR A 77 6.42 -2.58 1.86
C THR A 77 7.19 -1.27 2.05
N TYR A 78 7.63 -1.03 3.29
CA TYR A 78 8.52 0.08 3.60
C TYR A 78 10.00 -0.29 3.39
N SER A 79 10.36 -1.57 3.61
CA SER A 79 11.74 -2.05 3.47
C SER A 79 12.21 -2.02 2.01
N THR A 80 11.37 -2.46 1.07
CA THR A 80 11.69 -2.39 -0.37
C THR A 80 11.79 -0.94 -0.83
N PHE A 81 10.84 -0.09 -0.44
CA PHE A 81 10.86 1.35 -0.72
C PHE A 81 12.16 2.02 -0.24
N SER A 82 12.61 1.69 0.98
CA SER A 82 13.86 2.23 1.54
C SER A 82 15.08 1.75 0.79
N TYR A 83 15.12 0.44 0.47
CA TYR A 83 16.20 -0.15 -0.31
C TYR A 83 16.31 0.47 -1.71
N GLU A 84 15.19 0.63 -2.42
CA GLU A 84 15.18 1.25 -3.75
C GLU A 84 15.62 2.72 -3.71
N THR A 85 15.22 3.46 -2.69
CA THR A 85 15.68 4.85 -2.47
C THR A 85 17.20 4.91 -2.27
N LEU A 86 17.75 4.00 -1.46
CA LEU A 86 19.19 3.90 -1.25
C LEU A 86 19.91 3.58 -2.56
N ARG A 87 19.41 2.60 -3.33
CA ARG A 87 19.98 2.20 -4.62
C ARG A 87 19.98 3.35 -5.63
N LEU A 88 18.88 4.11 -5.72
CA LEU A 88 18.80 5.30 -6.57
C LEU A 88 19.83 6.36 -6.18
N THR A 89 20.10 6.51 -4.89
CA THR A 89 21.13 7.45 -4.41
C THR A 89 22.53 6.96 -4.79
N GLU A 90 22.82 5.67 -4.60
CA GLU A 90 24.11 5.05 -4.94
C GLU A 90 24.43 5.11 -6.45
N THR A 91 23.42 4.99 -7.31
CA THR A 91 23.60 5.03 -8.77
C THR A 91 23.64 6.45 -9.36
N GLY A 92 23.62 7.49 -8.51
CA GLY A 92 23.64 8.89 -8.94
C GLY A 92 22.27 9.43 -9.39
N ALA A 93 21.20 8.64 -9.27
CA ALA A 93 19.83 9.00 -9.62
C ALA A 93 19.11 9.77 -8.48
N GLY A 94 19.77 10.76 -7.88
CA GLY A 94 19.30 11.45 -6.67
C GLY A 94 17.93 12.13 -6.80
N LEU A 95 17.59 12.65 -7.99
CA LEU A 95 16.26 13.21 -8.24
C LEU A 95 15.15 12.14 -8.14
N TYR A 96 15.40 10.94 -8.66
CA TYR A 96 14.45 9.82 -8.53
C TYR A 96 14.36 9.31 -7.10
N ALA A 97 15.47 9.33 -6.34
CA ALA A 97 15.43 9.00 -4.91
C ALA A 97 14.53 9.98 -4.14
N ALA A 98 14.70 11.29 -4.36
CA ALA A 98 13.87 12.33 -3.75
C ALA A 98 12.39 12.20 -4.18
N ALA A 99 12.15 11.96 -5.47
CA ALA A 99 10.81 11.72 -6.00
C ALA A 99 10.18 10.47 -5.39
N ASN A 100 10.95 9.40 -5.16
CA ASN A 100 10.43 8.17 -4.54
C ASN A 100 9.96 8.47 -3.12
N VAL A 101 10.77 9.18 -2.33
CA VAL A 101 10.42 9.53 -0.95
C VAL A 101 9.22 10.46 -0.89
N VAL A 102 9.33 11.63 -1.51
CA VAL A 102 8.29 12.66 -1.41
C VAL A 102 7.00 12.21 -2.11
N GLY A 103 7.14 11.63 -3.31
CA GLY A 103 6.02 11.15 -4.10
C GLY A 103 5.29 10.00 -3.41
N SER A 104 5.99 8.98 -2.91
CA SER A 104 5.34 7.83 -2.25
C SER A 104 4.62 8.24 -0.97
N VAL A 105 5.23 9.11 -0.15
CA VAL A 105 4.61 9.57 1.10
C VAL A 105 3.40 10.46 0.80
N ALA A 106 3.54 11.44 -0.10
CA ALA A 106 2.43 12.33 -0.45
C ALA A 106 1.26 11.57 -1.09
N ALA A 107 1.55 10.68 -2.05
CA ALA A 107 0.53 9.87 -2.71
C ALA A 107 -0.11 8.86 -1.75
N GLY A 108 0.67 8.22 -0.88
CA GLY A 108 0.16 7.30 0.14
C GLY A 108 -0.76 7.99 1.15
N LEU A 109 -0.36 9.15 1.67
CA LEU A 109 -1.21 9.95 2.55
C LEU A 109 -2.48 10.42 1.84
N GLY A 110 -2.34 10.97 0.62
CA GLY A 110 -3.48 11.40 -0.19
C GLY A 110 -4.45 10.25 -0.46
N ALA A 111 -3.94 9.08 -0.82
CA ALA A 111 -4.75 7.87 -1.03
C ALA A 111 -5.47 7.43 0.24
N ALA A 112 -4.81 7.48 1.40
CA ALA A 112 -5.45 7.16 2.67
C ALA A 112 -6.60 8.12 3.00
N PHE A 113 -6.40 9.44 2.84
CA PHE A 113 -7.46 10.44 3.02
C PHE A 113 -8.62 10.22 2.06
N VAL A 114 -8.33 10.01 0.77
CA VAL A 114 -9.36 9.68 -0.23
C VAL A 114 -10.14 8.44 0.19
N GLY A 115 -9.46 7.39 0.65
CA GLY A 115 -10.11 6.18 1.15
C GLY A 115 -11.07 6.47 2.30
N VAL A 116 -10.63 7.20 3.32
CA VAL A 116 -11.47 7.59 4.46
C VAL A 116 -12.68 8.41 4.01
N SER A 117 -12.47 9.43 3.16
CA SER A 117 -13.56 10.28 2.66
C SER A 117 -14.57 9.50 1.82
N VAL A 118 -14.12 8.56 1.00
CA VAL A 118 -15.01 7.67 0.24
C VAL A 118 -15.84 6.79 1.18
N ALA A 119 -15.23 6.23 2.22
CA ALA A 119 -15.98 5.43 3.19
C ALA A 119 -17.03 6.26 3.94
N GLN A 120 -16.68 7.47 4.35
CA GLN A 120 -17.63 8.40 4.99
C GLN A 120 -18.78 8.76 4.05
N ALA A 121 -18.51 8.98 2.76
CA ALA A 121 -19.58 9.25 1.79
C ALA A 121 -20.51 8.05 1.56
N LEU A 122 -20.02 6.82 1.74
CA LEU A 122 -20.79 5.59 1.53
C LEU A 122 -21.56 5.13 2.78
N TRP A 123 -21.00 5.32 3.97
CA TRP A 123 -21.54 4.79 5.22
C TRP A 123 -21.84 5.85 6.29
N GLY A 124 -21.39 7.09 6.09
CA GLY A 124 -21.76 8.22 6.93
C GLY A 124 -23.27 8.46 6.82
N LYS A 125 -23.93 8.55 7.97
CA LYS A 125 -25.35 8.89 8.08
C LYS A 125 -25.58 10.39 8.08
#